data_AF-A0A1H1Z9W5-F1
#
_entry.id   AF-A0A1H1Z9W5-F1
#
_cell.length_a   1.000
_cell.length_b   1.000
_cell.length_c   1.000
_cell.angle_alpha   90.00
_cell.angle_beta   90.00
_cell.angle_gamma   90.00
#
_symmetry.space_group_name_H-M   'P 1'
#
loop_
_entity.id
_entity.type
_entity.pdbx_description
1 polymer ?
#
loop_
_entity_poly.entity_id
_entity_poly.type
_entity_poly.pdbx_seq_one_letter_code
_entity_poly.pdbx_strand_id
1 'polypeptide(L)'
;MTQQPWPGDPAAAWRRAPIDGPAPPSRRPAPPDLSDFETFTRLLPHRGEYLAMPLMYGIGGAFCVAVGLHLMRYQRPLDPFDGTLPGWLGLIAYWPPWFLVLGLGVAWLCWAPMSYVRGKRDHPRRLRELYERINRDGIMVQTFLSTLRLEAHEGTDPSRIAIETRIGDTQAGRLHAAFHHWLDALRDDGDARTAAQERIGERRVLPATELFGPEAQGGYLIRATSINPWQVLLPETGDDGTVRWTIEGVRDR
;
A
#
# COMPACT_ATOMS: atom_id res chain seq x y z
N MET A 1 -15.98 -29.11 2.24
CA MET A 1 -16.51 -27.76 1.92
C MET A 1 -16.32 -27.56 0.43
N THR A 2 -17.40 -27.60 -0.36
CA THR A 2 -17.35 -27.27 -1.78
C THR A 2 -17.08 -25.78 -1.92
N GLN A 3 -15.93 -25.41 -2.48
CA GLN A 3 -15.61 -24.01 -2.73
C GLN A 3 -16.67 -23.43 -3.68
N GLN A 4 -17.32 -22.35 -3.26
CA GLN A 4 -18.25 -21.63 -4.11
C GLN A 4 -17.52 -21.21 -5.40
N PRO A 5 -18.09 -21.42 -6.60
CA PRO A 5 -17.44 -21.05 -7.84
C PRO A 5 -17.15 -19.54 -7.88
N TRP A 6 -16.02 -19.16 -8.49
CA TRP A 6 -15.67 -17.76 -8.68
C TRP A 6 -16.61 -17.09 -9.71
N PRO A 7 -17.02 -15.83 -9.48
CA PRO A 7 -17.79 -15.08 -10.48
C PRO A 7 -17.04 -14.92 -11.81
N GLY A 8 -17.77 -14.89 -12.93
CA GLY A 8 -17.20 -14.73 -14.27
C GLY A 8 -16.56 -15.99 -14.89
N ASP A 9 -16.74 -17.17 -14.28
CA ASP A 9 -16.21 -18.47 -14.73
C ASP A 9 -14.71 -18.43 -15.16
N PRO A 10 -13.80 -18.18 -14.20
CA PRO A 10 -12.37 -18.15 -14.49
C PRO A 10 -11.86 -19.49 -15.04
N ALA A 11 -12.49 -20.63 -14.68
CA ALA A 11 -12.12 -21.93 -15.23
C ALA A 11 -12.36 -21.99 -16.75
N ALA A 12 -13.47 -21.42 -17.26
CA ALA A 12 -13.67 -21.27 -18.70
C ALA A 12 -12.67 -20.30 -19.33
N ALA A 13 -12.35 -19.19 -18.68
CA ALA A 13 -11.34 -18.24 -19.16
C ALA A 13 -9.96 -18.91 -19.32
N TRP A 14 -9.56 -19.74 -18.34
CA TRP A 14 -8.32 -20.51 -18.38
C TRP A 14 -8.30 -21.58 -19.48
N ARG A 15 -9.43 -22.26 -19.72
CA ARG A 15 -9.57 -23.22 -20.83
C ARG A 15 -9.53 -22.55 -22.21
N ARG A 16 -10.01 -21.31 -22.33
CA ARG A 16 -9.95 -20.53 -23.58
C ARG A 16 -8.55 -19.99 -23.87
N ALA A 17 -7.75 -19.76 -22.83
CA ALA A 17 -6.39 -19.26 -23.00
C ALA A 17 -5.52 -20.28 -23.76
N PRO A 18 -4.83 -19.84 -24.83
CA PRO A 18 -4.00 -20.74 -25.63
C PRO A 18 -2.86 -21.31 -24.77
N ILE A 19 -2.62 -22.62 -24.90
CA ILE A 19 -1.52 -23.30 -24.18
C ILE A 19 -0.18 -22.72 -24.64
N ASP A 20 -0.01 -22.55 -25.95
CA ASP A 20 1.19 -21.99 -26.60
C ASP A 20 0.97 -20.53 -27.05
N GLY A 21 0.46 -19.70 -26.15
CA GLY A 21 0.25 -18.28 -26.43
C GLY A 21 1.56 -17.51 -26.62
N PRO A 22 1.58 -16.48 -27.49
CA PRO A 22 2.74 -15.59 -27.58
C PRO A 22 2.94 -14.84 -26.26
N ALA A 23 4.17 -14.41 -26.00
CA ALA A 23 4.46 -13.54 -24.87
C ALA A 23 3.55 -12.28 -24.90
N PRO A 24 3.16 -11.74 -23.73
CA PRO A 24 2.41 -10.49 -23.67
C PRO A 24 3.15 -9.39 -24.47
N PRO A 25 2.45 -8.55 -25.24
CA PRO A 25 3.08 -7.63 -26.19
C PRO A 25 3.99 -6.59 -25.53
N SER A 26 3.76 -6.26 -24.26
CA SER A 26 4.59 -5.35 -23.47
C SER A 26 5.54 -6.07 -22.51
N ARG A 27 5.70 -7.40 -22.64
CA ARG A 27 6.63 -8.15 -21.81
C ARG A 27 8.05 -7.70 -22.09
N ARG A 28 8.76 -7.34 -21.03
CA ARG A 28 10.15 -6.89 -21.13
C ARG A 28 11.07 -8.08 -20.88
N PRO A 29 12.13 -8.24 -21.69
CA PRO A 29 12.95 -9.44 -21.66
C PRO A 29 13.86 -9.55 -20.43
N ALA A 30 14.24 -8.43 -19.80
CA ALA A 30 15.14 -8.44 -18.65
C ALA A 30 14.54 -7.67 -17.46
N PRO A 31 14.30 -8.33 -16.31
CA PRO A 31 13.92 -7.63 -15.09
C PRO A 31 15.10 -6.78 -14.57
N PRO A 32 14.82 -5.72 -13.78
CA PRO A 32 15.87 -4.97 -13.11
C PRO A 32 16.63 -5.89 -12.15
N ASP A 33 17.96 -5.86 -12.25
CA ASP A 33 18.82 -6.60 -11.35
C ASP A 33 18.80 -5.96 -9.95
N LEU A 34 18.28 -6.70 -8.97
CA LEU A 34 18.23 -6.31 -7.56
C LEU A 34 19.26 -7.08 -6.71
N SER A 35 20.17 -7.84 -7.32
CA SER A 35 21.17 -8.65 -6.61
C SER A 35 22.25 -7.84 -5.91
N ASP A 36 22.39 -6.56 -6.25
CA ASP A 36 23.30 -5.62 -5.64
C ASP A 36 22.55 -4.60 -4.77
N PHE A 37 23.04 -4.39 -3.54
CA PHE A 37 22.40 -3.50 -2.57
C PHE A 37 22.40 -2.04 -3.03
N GLU A 38 23.47 -1.57 -3.68
CA GLU A 38 23.52 -0.20 -4.18
C GLU A 38 22.46 0.02 -5.27
N THR A 39 22.38 -0.90 -6.21
CA THR A 39 21.35 -0.91 -7.26
C THR A 39 19.94 -1.00 -6.67
N PHE A 40 19.72 -1.87 -5.69
CA PHE A 40 18.47 -2.02 -4.97
C PHE A 40 17.99 -0.69 -4.37
N THR A 41 18.85 0.00 -3.60
CA THR A 41 18.50 1.27 -2.95
C THR A 41 18.24 2.42 -3.93
N ARG A 42 18.78 2.32 -5.16
CA ARG A 42 18.50 3.27 -6.24
C ARG A 42 17.14 3.03 -6.90
N LEU A 43 16.73 1.76 -7.03
CA LEU A 43 15.52 1.38 -7.77
C LEU A 43 14.25 1.36 -6.90
N LEU A 44 14.34 1.14 -5.59
CA LEU A 44 13.16 1.25 -4.73
C LEU A 44 12.80 2.71 -4.39
N PRO A 45 11.51 3.07 -4.42
CA PRO A 45 11.05 4.44 -4.19
C PRO A 45 11.09 4.89 -2.72
N HIS A 46 11.67 4.13 -1.80
CA HIS A 46 11.68 4.38 -0.35
C HIS A 46 12.50 5.61 0.11
N ARG A 47 12.93 6.48 -0.82
CA ARG A 47 13.58 7.75 -0.49
C ARG A 47 12.53 8.71 0.09
N GLY A 48 12.40 8.73 1.41
CA GLY A 48 11.70 9.81 2.12
C GLY A 48 10.56 9.38 3.04
N GLU A 49 10.25 8.09 3.18
CA GLU A 49 9.23 7.66 4.16
C GLU A 49 9.58 8.09 5.60
N TYR A 50 10.87 8.13 5.92
CA TYR A 50 11.36 8.63 7.21
C TYR A 50 11.17 10.15 7.39
N LEU A 51 10.84 10.90 6.33
CA LEU A 51 10.55 12.34 6.39
C LEU A 51 9.07 12.64 6.66
N ALA A 52 8.15 11.72 6.33
CA ALA A 52 6.72 11.96 6.45
C ALA A 52 6.33 12.31 7.90
N MET A 53 6.78 11.52 8.87
CA MET A 53 6.48 11.74 10.29
C MET A 53 7.10 13.05 10.83
N PRO A 54 8.40 13.35 10.63
CA PRO A 54 8.98 14.63 11.00
C PRO A 54 8.27 15.83 10.38
N LEU A 55 7.88 15.75 9.10
CA LEU A 55 7.15 16.82 8.42
C LEU A 55 5.77 17.03 9.04
N MET A 56 5.05 15.94 9.32
CA MET A 56 3.74 16.00 9.98
C MET A 56 3.86 16.66 11.37
N TYR A 57 4.82 16.25 12.20
CA TYR A 57 5.06 16.88 13.50
C TYR A 57 5.51 18.33 13.39
N GLY A 58 6.37 18.65 12.42
CA GLY A 58 6.86 20.00 12.18
C GLY A 58 5.75 20.96 11.78
N ILE A 59 4.97 20.60 10.74
CA ILE A 59 3.85 21.41 10.22
C ILE A 59 2.74 21.51 11.26
N GLY A 60 2.32 20.37 11.84
CA GLY A 60 1.27 20.34 12.85
C GLY A 60 1.67 21.12 14.11
N GLY A 61 2.92 20.99 14.55
CA GLY A 61 3.45 21.71 15.70
C GLY A 61 3.50 23.22 15.46
N ALA A 62 3.98 23.65 14.28
CA ALA A 62 3.98 25.06 13.89
C ALA A 62 2.56 25.64 13.82
N PHE A 63 1.61 24.88 13.26
CA PHE A 63 0.20 25.26 13.21
C PHE A 63 -0.40 25.42 14.62
N CYS A 64 -0.19 24.45 15.51
CA CYS A 64 -0.65 24.55 16.90
C CYS A 64 -0.04 25.77 17.61
N VAL A 65 1.26 26.04 17.45
CA VAL A 65 1.89 27.23 18.02
C VAL A 65 1.23 28.51 17.48
N ALA A 66 1.01 28.61 16.17
CA ALA A 66 0.36 29.77 15.57
C ALA A 66 -1.07 29.99 16.08
N VAL A 67 -1.87 28.92 16.17
CA VAL A 67 -3.24 28.97 16.72
C VAL A 67 -3.23 29.35 18.20
N GLY A 68 -2.34 28.76 19.00
CA GLY A 68 -2.21 29.11 20.42
C GLY A 68 -1.83 30.58 20.62
N LEU A 69 -0.86 31.09 19.86
CA LEU A 69 -0.49 32.51 19.88
C LEU A 69 -1.62 33.43 19.41
N HIS A 70 -2.43 32.98 18.44
CA HIS A 70 -3.60 33.73 17.99
C HIS A 70 -4.69 33.78 19.07
N LEU A 71 -5.03 32.64 19.67
CA LEU A 71 -6.03 32.54 20.75
C LEU A 71 -5.61 33.35 21.99
N MET A 72 -4.32 33.41 22.30
CA MET A 72 -3.79 34.23 23.39
C MET A 72 -4.18 35.71 23.24
N ARG A 73 -4.34 36.23 22.01
CA ARG A 73 -4.77 37.62 21.76
C ARG A 73 -6.24 37.89 22.12
N TYR A 74 -7.08 36.86 22.14
CA TYR A 74 -8.51 36.98 22.45
C TYR A 74 -8.82 36.70 23.91
N GLN A 75 -7.80 36.42 24.73
CA GLN A 75 -8.01 36.21 26.15
C GLN A 75 -8.45 37.52 26.81
N ARG A 76 -9.74 37.58 27.15
CA ARG A 76 -10.22 38.60 28.08
C ARG A 76 -9.75 38.22 29.49
N PRO A 77 -9.30 39.19 30.30
CA PRO A 77 -9.11 38.94 31.72
C PRO A 77 -10.46 38.52 32.29
N LEU A 78 -10.59 37.23 32.61
CA LEU A 78 -11.73 36.72 33.36
C LEU A 78 -11.45 37.01 34.83
N ASP A 79 -12.35 37.72 35.50
CA ASP A 79 -12.24 37.95 36.95
C ASP A 79 -12.54 36.62 37.67
N PRO A 80 -11.56 36.01 38.37
CA PRO A 80 -11.67 34.64 38.84
C PRO A 80 -12.58 34.47 40.08
N PHE A 81 -13.25 35.53 40.53
CA PHE A 81 -13.94 35.59 41.82
C PHE A 81 -15.42 36.02 41.76
N ASP A 82 -16.09 35.88 40.61
CA ASP A 82 -17.54 36.17 40.50
C ASP A 82 -18.44 35.16 41.26
N GLY A 83 -17.87 34.25 42.05
CA GLY A 83 -18.57 33.45 43.07
C GLY A 83 -19.52 32.35 42.56
N THR A 84 -19.60 32.15 41.25
CA THR A 84 -20.62 31.29 40.61
C THR A 84 -20.19 29.83 40.38
N LEU A 85 -18.89 29.49 40.50
CA LEU A 85 -18.38 28.13 40.28
C LEU A 85 -17.47 27.64 41.42
N PRO A 86 -17.43 26.33 41.73
CA PRO A 86 -16.48 25.74 42.66
C PRO A 86 -15.03 26.05 42.25
N GLY A 87 -14.20 26.52 43.19
CA GLY A 87 -12.87 27.08 42.88
C GLY A 87 -11.91 26.18 42.08
N TRP A 88 -12.05 24.85 42.16
CA TRP A 88 -11.25 23.91 41.36
C TRP A 88 -11.65 23.85 39.88
N LEU A 89 -12.93 24.07 39.55
CA LEU A 89 -13.39 24.24 38.17
C LEU A 89 -12.96 25.60 37.62
N GLY A 90 -12.90 26.63 38.48
CA GLY A 90 -12.30 27.92 38.16
C GLY A 90 -10.82 27.81 37.77
N LEU A 91 -10.05 26.93 38.43
CA LEU A 91 -8.65 26.65 38.08
C LEU A 91 -8.47 25.97 36.72
N ILE A 92 -9.36 25.05 36.34
CA ILE A 92 -9.34 24.41 35.01
C ILE A 92 -9.82 25.38 33.93
N ALA A 93 -10.84 26.21 34.22
CA ALA A 93 -11.29 27.28 33.33
C ALA A 93 -10.25 28.41 33.19
N TYR A 94 -9.39 28.58 34.21
CA TYR A 94 -8.28 29.53 34.20
C TYR A 94 -7.12 29.07 33.32
N TRP A 95 -6.93 27.77 33.13
CA TRP A 95 -5.97 27.26 32.15
C TRP A 95 -6.48 27.59 30.76
N PRO A 96 -5.94 28.63 30.10
CA PRO A 96 -6.53 29.07 28.86
C PRO A 96 -6.31 27.94 27.85
N PRO A 97 -7.32 27.57 27.05
CA PRO A 97 -7.18 26.51 26.05
C PRO A 97 -5.96 26.68 25.14
N TRP A 98 -5.52 27.93 24.92
CA TRP A 98 -4.31 28.23 24.16
C TRP A 98 -3.03 27.66 24.78
N PHE A 99 -2.91 27.52 26.10
CA PHE A 99 -1.71 26.98 26.74
C PHE A 99 -1.53 25.50 26.42
N LEU A 100 -2.61 24.72 26.40
CA LEU A 100 -2.58 23.32 25.99
C LEU A 100 -2.19 23.18 24.52
N VAL A 101 -2.76 24.03 23.66
CA VAL A 101 -2.45 24.05 22.22
C VAL A 101 -0.98 24.45 21.97
N LEU A 102 -0.45 25.44 22.70
CA LEU A 102 0.97 25.81 22.64
C LEU A 102 1.87 24.69 23.14
N GLY A 103 1.55 24.10 24.29
CA GLY A 103 2.32 22.98 24.87
C GLY A 103 2.39 21.80 23.92
N LEU A 104 1.26 21.41 23.31
CA LEU A 104 1.21 20.38 22.28
C LEU A 104 2.06 20.75 21.06
N GLY A 105 1.95 21.99 20.59
CA GLY A 105 2.72 22.48 19.45
C GLY A 105 4.23 22.43 19.68
N VAL A 106 4.70 22.91 20.84
CA VAL A 106 6.11 22.83 21.24
C VAL A 106 6.57 21.38 21.37
N ALA A 107 5.77 20.51 21.99
CA ALA A 107 6.10 19.10 22.12
C ALA A 107 6.27 18.42 20.74
N TRP A 108 5.38 18.69 19.78
CA TRP A 108 5.49 18.17 18.41
C TRP A 108 6.71 18.73 17.68
N LEU A 109 7.00 20.03 17.82
CA LEU A 109 8.20 20.64 17.25
C LEU A 109 9.50 20.05 17.82
N CYS A 110 9.52 19.67 19.09
CA CYS A 110 10.65 18.94 19.69
C CYS A 110 10.71 17.49 19.19
N TRP A 111 9.57 16.84 18.94
CA TRP A 111 9.49 15.47 18.44
C TRP A 111 9.90 15.34 16.97
N ALA A 112 9.69 16.38 16.15
CA ALA A 112 10.07 16.40 14.75
C ALA A 112 11.56 16.09 14.50
N PRO A 113 12.55 16.79 15.08
CA PRO A 113 13.97 16.47 14.90
C PRO A 113 14.33 15.12 15.52
N MET A 114 13.73 14.75 16.66
CA MET A 114 14.00 13.46 17.31
C MET A 114 13.55 12.28 16.44
N SER A 115 12.33 12.35 15.90
CA SER A 115 11.80 11.36 14.96
C SER A 115 12.61 11.32 13.66
N TYR A 116 13.09 12.47 13.16
CA TYR A 116 13.96 12.53 11.99
C TYR A 116 15.29 11.81 12.22
N VAL A 117 15.98 12.11 13.33
CA VAL A 117 17.26 11.49 13.66
C VAL A 117 17.10 9.99 13.87
N ARG A 118 16.04 9.56 14.57
CA ARG A 118 15.72 8.15 14.77
C ARG A 118 15.44 7.45 13.45
N GLY A 119 14.56 8.03 12.61
CA GLY A 119 14.24 7.50 11.28
C GLY A 119 15.49 7.38 10.40
N LYS A 120 16.33 8.41 10.37
CA LYS A 120 17.59 8.42 9.61
C LYS A 120 18.57 7.35 10.07
N ARG A 121 18.65 7.10 11.39
CA ARG A 121 19.53 6.08 11.97
C ARG A 121 19.04 4.66 11.68
N ASP A 122 17.72 4.44 11.75
CA ASP A 122 17.11 3.12 11.57
C ASP A 122 16.93 2.75 10.09
N HIS A 123 16.84 3.75 9.20
CA HIS A 123 16.62 3.57 7.76
C HIS A 123 17.61 2.61 7.06
N PRO A 124 18.95 2.71 7.22
CA PRO A 124 19.87 1.79 6.54
C PRO A 124 19.70 0.34 7.01
N ARG A 125 19.35 0.13 8.29
CA ARG A 125 19.07 -1.21 8.82
C ARG A 125 17.79 -1.77 8.21
N ARG A 126 16.71 -0.99 8.19
CA ARG A 126 15.43 -1.39 7.56
C ARG A 126 15.59 -1.71 6.08
N LEU A 127 16.36 -0.89 5.35
CA LEU A 127 16.65 -1.15 3.93
C LEU A 127 17.43 -2.45 3.73
N ARG A 128 18.39 -2.75 4.60
CA ARG A 128 19.16 -4.01 4.55
C ARG A 128 18.28 -5.21 4.87
N GLU A 129 17.44 -5.13 5.91
CA GLU A 129 16.47 -6.17 6.25
C GLU A 129 15.46 -6.41 5.10
N LEU A 130 14.98 -5.34 4.45
CA LEU A 130 14.11 -5.43 3.28
C LEU A 130 14.83 -6.06 2.08
N TYR A 131 16.08 -5.67 1.82
CA TYR A 131 16.92 -6.26 0.77
C TYR A 131 17.14 -7.76 0.98
N GLU A 132 17.51 -8.17 2.19
CA GLU A 132 17.70 -9.58 2.54
C GLU A 132 16.40 -10.37 2.38
N ARG A 133 15.27 -9.77 2.76
CA ARG A 133 13.93 -10.37 2.59
C ARG A 133 13.55 -10.52 1.13
N ILE A 134 13.77 -9.49 0.31
CA ILE A 134 13.50 -9.52 -1.14
C ILE A 134 14.37 -10.56 -1.83
N ASN A 135 15.64 -10.67 -1.47
CA ASN A 135 16.52 -11.68 -2.06
C ASN A 135 16.16 -13.12 -1.67
N ARG A 136 15.60 -13.31 -0.47
CA ARG A 136 15.21 -14.64 0.02
C ARG A 136 13.86 -15.08 -0.52
N ASP A 137 12.84 -14.23 -0.37
CA ASP A 137 11.43 -14.60 -0.52
C ASP A 137 10.71 -13.77 -1.61
N GLY A 138 11.38 -12.76 -2.18
CA GLY A 138 10.77 -11.84 -3.13
C GLY A 138 10.47 -12.46 -4.49
N ILE A 139 9.25 -12.23 -4.97
CA ILE A 139 8.80 -12.64 -6.30
C ILE A 139 8.78 -11.41 -7.19
N MET A 140 9.75 -11.30 -8.09
CA MET A 140 9.80 -10.23 -9.09
C MET A 140 8.74 -10.47 -10.17
N VAL A 141 7.83 -9.51 -10.31
CA VAL A 141 6.72 -9.54 -11.27
C VAL A 141 6.76 -8.35 -12.21
N GLN A 142 6.35 -8.58 -13.46
CA GLN A 142 6.00 -7.51 -14.40
C GLN A 142 4.50 -7.26 -14.31
N THR A 143 4.10 -5.99 -14.29
CA THR A 143 2.69 -5.59 -14.19
C THR A 143 2.13 -5.13 -15.54
N PHE A 144 0.89 -5.52 -15.78
CA PHE A 144 0.09 -5.20 -16.95
C PHE A 144 -1.22 -4.54 -16.50
N LEU A 145 -1.75 -3.62 -17.29
CA LEU A 145 -2.99 -2.92 -16.96
C LEU A 145 -4.17 -3.89 -16.96
N SER A 146 -5.03 -3.76 -15.97
CA SER A 146 -6.32 -4.46 -15.90
C SER A 146 -7.44 -3.43 -15.96
N THR A 147 -8.59 -3.83 -16.50
CA THR A 147 -9.81 -3.01 -16.57
C THR A 147 -10.59 -3.02 -15.26
N LEU A 148 -10.32 -3.98 -14.36
CA LEU A 148 -11.01 -4.09 -13.08
C LEU A 148 -10.47 -3.07 -12.08
N ARG A 149 -11.39 -2.40 -11.38
CA ARG A 149 -11.08 -1.57 -10.21
C ARG A 149 -11.48 -2.34 -8.96
N LEU A 150 -10.68 -2.29 -7.91
CA LEU A 150 -10.94 -2.99 -6.65
C LEU A 150 -11.33 -1.96 -5.59
N GLU A 151 -12.23 -2.34 -4.68
CA GLU A 151 -12.60 -1.49 -3.55
C GLU A 151 -11.41 -1.30 -2.61
N ALA A 152 -11.15 -0.05 -2.26
CA ALA A 152 -10.12 0.35 -1.31
C ALA A 152 -10.76 1.01 -0.08
N HIS A 153 -9.97 1.24 0.96
CA HIS A 153 -10.44 1.94 2.16
C HIS A 153 -11.08 3.30 1.80
N GLU A 154 -10.57 3.95 0.75
CA GLU A 154 -11.09 5.19 0.20
C GLU A 154 -11.32 5.04 -1.32
N GLY A 155 -12.51 4.59 -1.72
CA GLY A 155 -12.93 4.54 -3.12
C GLY A 155 -12.48 3.28 -3.87
N THR A 156 -11.98 3.45 -5.10
CA THR A 156 -11.59 2.32 -5.96
C THR A 156 -10.19 2.49 -6.53
N ASP A 157 -9.34 1.49 -6.26
CA ASP A 157 -7.98 1.42 -6.77
C ASP A 157 -7.93 0.63 -8.10
N PRO A 158 -7.06 1.01 -9.05
CA PRO A 158 -6.83 0.19 -10.22
C PRO A 158 -6.20 -1.15 -9.85
N SER A 159 -6.69 -2.23 -10.44
CA SER A 159 -5.99 -3.52 -10.40
C SER A 159 -4.97 -3.61 -11.53
N ARG A 160 -3.98 -4.49 -11.36
CA ARG A 160 -3.02 -4.87 -12.39
C ARG A 160 -2.84 -6.38 -12.39
N ILE A 161 -2.56 -6.93 -13.57
CA ILE A 161 -2.13 -8.31 -13.71
C ILE A 161 -0.62 -8.31 -13.49
N ALA A 162 -0.15 -9.06 -12.51
CA ALA A 162 1.26 -9.25 -12.22
C ALA A 162 1.67 -10.66 -12.65
N ILE A 163 2.72 -10.75 -13.46
CA ILE A 163 3.25 -12.02 -13.97
C ILE A 163 4.70 -12.14 -13.53
N GLU A 164 5.03 -13.25 -12.88
CA GLU A 164 6.37 -13.56 -12.42
C GLU A 164 7.37 -13.59 -13.58
N THR A 165 8.53 -13.02 -13.35
CA THR A 165 9.56 -12.85 -14.39
C THR A 165 10.29 -14.14 -14.74
N ARG A 166 10.33 -15.11 -13.81
CA ARG A 166 11.04 -16.39 -13.96
C ARG A 166 10.29 -17.42 -14.79
N ILE A 167 8.99 -17.22 -15.04
CA ILE A 167 8.20 -18.17 -15.83
C ILE A 167 8.44 -17.95 -17.33
N GLY A 168 8.35 -19.02 -18.12
CA GLY A 168 8.54 -18.95 -19.58
C GLY A 168 7.50 -18.09 -20.30
N ASP A 169 7.83 -17.63 -21.51
CA ASP A 169 6.97 -16.80 -22.37
C ASP A 169 5.61 -17.42 -22.66
N THR A 170 5.58 -18.72 -22.89
CA THR A 170 4.35 -19.49 -23.11
C THR A 170 3.39 -19.38 -21.93
N GLN A 171 3.87 -19.65 -20.71
CA GLN A 171 3.04 -19.60 -19.50
C GLN A 171 2.58 -18.17 -19.19
N ALA A 172 3.47 -17.18 -19.36
CA ALA A 172 3.10 -15.77 -19.19
C ALA A 172 2.03 -15.33 -20.20
N GLY A 173 2.16 -15.74 -21.47
CA GLY A 173 1.17 -15.48 -22.51
C GLY A 173 -0.18 -16.08 -22.16
N ARG A 174 -0.19 -17.34 -21.69
CA ARG A 174 -1.41 -18.03 -21.24
C ARG A 174 -2.06 -17.35 -20.04
N LEU A 175 -1.30 -16.99 -19.00
CA LEU A 175 -1.80 -16.27 -17.83
C LEU A 175 -2.41 -14.93 -18.21
N HIS A 176 -1.70 -14.16 -19.04
CA HIS A 176 -2.17 -12.87 -19.52
C HIS A 176 -3.49 -13.01 -20.29
N ALA A 177 -3.59 -13.98 -21.21
CA ALA A 177 -4.81 -14.26 -21.95
C ALA A 177 -5.97 -14.71 -21.04
N ALA A 178 -5.70 -15.59 -20.06
CA ALA A 178 -6.70 -16.06 -19.11
C ALA A 178 -7.27 -14.92 -18.26
N PHE A 179 -6.41 -14.04 -17.74
CA PHE A 179 -6.86 -12.84 -17.04
C PHE A 179 -7.69 -11.94 -17.94
N HIS A 180 -7.27 -11.69 -19.18
CA HIS A 180 -8.06 -10.90 -20.12
C HIS A 180 -9.45 -11.49 -20.38
N HIS A 181 -9.55 -12.79 -20.68
CA HIS A 181 -10.84 -13.44 -20.91
C HIS A 181 -11.76 -13.38 -19.69
N TRP A 182 -11.23 -13.54 -18.48
CA TRP A 182 -12.01 -13.43 -17.26
C TRP A 182 -12.44 -11.99 -16.98
N LEU A 183 -11.54 -11.02 -17.14
CA LEU A 183 -11.83 -9.60 -16.96
C LEU A 183 -12.83 -9.07 -17.99
N ASP A 184 -12.78 -9.55 -19.24
CA ASP A 184 -13.78 -9.25 -20.26
C ASP A 184 -15.15 -9.82 -19.87
N ALA A 185 -15.22 -11.06 -19.38
CA ALA A 185 -16.46 -11.64 -18.89
C ALA A 185 -17.07 -10.83 -17.72
N LEU A 186 -16.23 -10.35 -16.79
CA LEU A 186 -16.68 -9.45 -15.71
C LEU A 186 -17.08 -8.06 -16.22
N ARG A 187 -16.50 -7.58 -17.31
CA ARG A 187 -16.91 -6.29 -17.90
C ARG A 187 -18.32 -6.38 -18.46
N ASP A 188 -18.66 -7.52 -19.06
CA ASP A 188 -19.93 -7.73 -19.74
C ASP A 188 -21.06 -8.14 -18.75
N ASP A 189 -20.72 -8.55 -17.53
CA ASP A 189 -21.66 -8.92 -16.45
C ASP A 189 -21.39 -8.11 -15.15
N GLY A 190 -22.23 -7.09 -14.93
CA GLY A 190 -22.11 -6.19 -13.78
C GLY A 190 -22.33 -6.84 -12.41
N ASP A 191 -23.17 -7.87 -12.34
CA ASP A 191 -23.45 -8.59 -11.09
C ASP A 191 -22.27 -9.50 -10.75
N ALA A 192 -21.73 -10.20 -11.75
CA ALA A 192 -20.51 -10.99 -11.59
C ALA A 192 -19.32 -10.12 -11.18
N ARG A 193 -19.20 -8.90 -11.73
CA ARG A 193 -18.16 -7.94 -11.36
C ARG A 193 -18.25 -7.54 -9.89
N THR A 194 -19.45 -7.17 -9.43
CA THR A 194 -19.69 -6.77 -8.04
C THR A 194 -19.38 -7.92 -7.08
N ALA A 195 -19.87 -9.13 -7.39
CA ALA A 195 -19.58 -10.32 -6.61
C ALA A 195 -18.07 -10.66 -6.59
N ALA A 196 -17.35 -10.44 -7.69
CA ALA A 196 -15.90 -10.64 -7.74
C ALA A 196 -15.17 -9.62 -6.85
N GLN A 197 -15.58 -8.34 -6.88
CA GLN A 197 -15.00 -7.28 -6.06
C GLN A 197 -15.22 -7.57 -4.57
N GLU A 198 -16.44 -7.92 -4.16
CA GLU A 198 -16.78 -8.30 -2.78
C GLU A 198 -15.96 -9.50 -2.31
N ARG A 199 -15.82 -10.52 -3.16
CA ARG A 199 -15.04 -11.73 -2.82
C ARG A 199 -13.54 -11.47 -2.73
N ILE A 200 -13.01 -10.55 -3.52
CA ILE A 200 -11.61 -10.09 -3.39
C ILE A 200 -11.46 -9.27 -2.10
N GLY A 201 -12.45 -8.44 -1.77
CA GLY A 201 -12.48 -7.62 -0.58
C GLY A 201 -11.27 -6.70 -0.48
N GLU A 202 -10.62 -6.67 0.69
CA GLU A 202 -9.44 -5.82 0.96
C GLU A 202 -8.11 -6.46 0.53
N ARG A 203 -8.13 -7.63 -0.13
CA ARG A 203 -6.91 -8.32 -0.52
C ARG A 203 -6.09 -7.48 -1.49
N ARG A 204 -4.80 -7.31 -1.18
CA ARG A 204 -3.83 -6.62 -2.03
C ARG A 204 -3.33 -7.49 -3.19
N VAL A 205 -3.24 -8.80 -2.97
CA VAL A 205 -2.75 -9.76 -3.95
C VAL A 205 -3.69 -10.97 -3.94
N LEU A 206 -4.15 -11.36 -5.12
CA LEU A 206 -4.90 -12.58 -5.39
C LEU A 206 -4.05 -13.46 -6.33
N PRO A 207 -3.48 -14.58 -5.85
CA PRO A 207 -2.79 -15.55 -6.70
C PRO A 207 -3.72 -16.08 -7.79
N ALA A 208 -3.20 -16.19 -9.01
CA ALA A 208 -3.91 -16.79 -10.13
C ALA A 208 -4.28 -18.25 -9.87
N THR A 209 -3.52 -18.95 -9.00
CA THR A 209 -3.82 -20.32 -8.59
C THR A 209 -5.13 -20.47 -7.82
N GLU A 210 -5.53 -19.45 -7.07
CA GLU A 210 -6.82 -19.42 -6.38
C GLU A 210 -7.99 -19.15 -7.34
N LEU A 211 -7.72 -18.45 -8.44
CA LEU A 211 -8.72 -18.02 -9.41
C LEU A 211 -8.95 -19.07 -10.51
N PHE A 212 -7.86 -19.54 -11.12
CA PHE A 212 -7.88 -20.41 -12.29
C PHE A 212 -7.56 -21.87 -11.99
N GLY A 213 -6.93 -22.16 -10.85
CA GLY A 213 -6.47 -23.51 -10.48
C GLY A 213 -4.95 -23.64 -10.37
N PRO A 214 -4.46 -24.79 -9.84
CA PRO A 214 -3.05 -25.00 -9.48
C PRO A 214 -2.05 -24.86 -10.64
N GLU A 215 -2.50 -24.95 -11.89
CA GLU A 215 -1.70 -24.80 -13.10
C GLU A 215 -1.40 -23.33 -13.48
N ALA A 216 -2.09 -22.38 -12.86
CA ALA A 216 -1.92 -20.95 -13.10
C ALA A 216 -0.83 -20.32 -12.20
N GLN A 217 0.25 -21.05 -11.94
CA GLN A 217 1.37 -20.55 -11.14
C GLN A 217 2.12 -19.41 -11.83
N GLY A 218 2.62 -18.47 -11.04
CA GLY A 218 3.37 -17.29 -11.51
C GLY A 218 2.48 -16.12 -11.93
N GLY A 219 1.15 -16.23 -11.86
CA GLY A 219 0.23 -15.12 -12.09
C GLY A 219 -0.38 -14.58 -10.80
N TYR A 220 -0.64 -13.28 -10.77
CA TYR A 220 -1.25 -12.59 -9.63
C TYR A 220 -2.13 -11.45 -10.15
N LEU A 221 -3.27 -11.23 -9.50
CA LEU A 221 -4.03 -10.00 -9.62
C LEU A 221 -3.71 -9.13 -8.41
N ILE A 222 -3.21 -7.93 -8.65
CA ILE A 222 -2.72 -7.05 -7.59
C ILE A 222 -3.47 -5.73 -7.57
N ARG A 223 -3.64 -5.16 -6.37
CA ARG A 223 -4.07 -3.80 -6.16
C ARG A 223 -2.84 -2.91 -6.15
N ALA A 224 -2.66 -2.11 -7.22
CA ALA A 224 -1.42 -1.40 -7.42
C ALA A 224 -1.64 0.12 -7.36
N THR A 225 -1.14 0.75 -6.30
CA THR A 225 -1.10 2.21 -6.16
C THR A 225 -0.02 2.85 -7.03
N SER A 226 1.01 2.11 -7.42
CA SER A 226 2.11 2.61 -8.27
C SER A 226 1.99 2.18 -9.73
N ILE A 227 2.36 3.07 -10.66
CA ILE A 227 2.33 2.84 -12.12
C ILE A 227 3.60 2.09 -12.60
N ASN A 228 4.44 1.62 -11.68
CA ASN A 228 5.71 1.00 -12.05
C ASN A 228 5.47 -0.36 -12.75
N PRO A 229 6.11 -0.60 -13.91
CA PRO A 229 5.97 -1.85 -14.65
C PRO A 229 6.58 -3.04 -13.91
N TRP A 230 7.51 -2.79 -12.98
CA TRP A 230 8.17 -3.80 -12.17
C TRP A 230 7.74 -3.68 -10.71
N GLN A 231 7.42 -4.81 -10.11
CA GLN A 231 7.10 -4.88 -8.68
C GLN A 231 7.68 -6.14 -8.07
N VAL A 232 7.90 -6.13 -6.76
CA VAL A 232 8.27 -7.30 -5.98
C VAL A 232 7.12 -7.63 -5.03
N LEU A 233 6.64 -8.86 -5.10
CA LEU A 233 5.67 -9.39 -4.16
C LEU A 233 6.43 -10.10 -3.03
N LEU A 234 6.12 -9.73 -1.79
CA LEU A 234 6.71 -10.33 -0.60
C LEU A 234 5.60 -11.05 0.18
N PRO A 235 5.61 -12.39 0.23
CA PRO A 235 4.73 -13.13 1.12
C PRO A 235 5.23 -12.98 2.57
N GLU A 236 4.34 -12.64 3.47
CA GLU A 236 4.57 -12.57 4.91
C GLU A 236 3.56 -13.50 5.60
N THR A 237 4.06 -14.59 6.17
CA THR A 237 3.23 -15.51 6.94
C THR A 237 3.01 -14.93 8.33
N GLY A 238 1.77 -14.57 8.65
CA GLY A 238 1.39 -14.13 9.99
C GLY A 238 1.44 -15.27 11.02
N ASP A 239 1.39 -14.91 12.30
CA ASP A 239 1.37 -15.88 13.41
C ASP A 239 0.15 -16.82 13.34
N ASP A 240 -0.92 -16.39 12.66
CA ASP A 240 -2.14 -17.14 12.40
C ASP A 240 -2.04 -18.09 11.18
N GLY A 241 -0.88 -18.14 10.52
CA GLY A 241 -0.64 -18.91 9.30
C GLY A 241 -1.22 -18.28 8.03
N THR A 242 -1.82 -17.08 8.12
CA THR A 242 -2.32 -16.37 6.94
C THR A 242 -1.17 -15.74 6.16
N VAL A 243 -1.20 -15.87 4.84
CA VAL A 243 -0.22 -15.21 3.97
C VAL A 243 -0.71 -13.81 3.65
N ARG A 244 -0.03 -12.81 4.22
CA ARG A 244 -0.18 -11.40 3.86
C ARG A 244 0.83 -11.06 2.78
N TRP A 245 0.48 -10.12 1.91
CA TRP A 245 1.33 -9.74 0.80
C TRP A 245 1.69 -8.26 0.89
N THR A 246 2.99 -7.98 0.83
CA THR A 246 3.52 -6.64 0.62
C THR A 246 3.93 -6.49 -0.84
N ILE A 247 3.66 -5.31 -1.41
CA ILE A 247 3.95 -5.00 -2.81
C ILE A 247 4.93 -3.84 -2.83
N GLU A 248 6.11 -4.08 -3.39
CA GLU A 248 7.15 -3.08 -3.54
C GLU A 248 7.31 -2.66 -4.98
N GLY A 249 7.16 -1.36 -5.26
CA GLY A 249 7.38 -0.81 -6.61
C GLY A 249 8.88 -0.77 -6.94
N VAL A 250 9.25 -1.19 -8.14
CA VAL A 250 10.63 -1.11 -8.63
C VAL A 250 10.66 -0.15 -9.82
N ARG A 251 11.52 0.87 -9.74
CA ARG A 251 11.69 1.82 -10.84
C ARG A 251 12.36 1.18 -12.03
N ASP A 252 11.97 1.63 -13.21
CA ASP A 252 12.72 1.38 -14.44
C ASP A 252 13.98 2.25 -14.45
N ARG A 253 15.09 1.74 -14.99
CA ARG A 253 16.33 2.53 -15.15
C ARG A 253 16.18 3.58 -16.24
#